data_AF-A0A8T5GTX1-F1
#
_entry.id   AF-A0A8T5GTX1-F1
#
_cell.length_a   1.000
_cell.length_b   1.000
_cell.length_c   1.000
_cell.angle_alpha   90.00
_cell.angle_beta   90.00
_cell.angle_gamma   90.00
#
_symmetry.space_group_name_H-M   'P 1'
#
loop_
_entity.id
_entity.type
_entity.pdbx_description
1 polymer ?
#
loop_
_entity_poly.entity_id
_entity_poly.type
_entity_poly.pdbx_seq_one_letter_code
_entity_poly.pdbx_strand_id
1 'polypeptide(L)' 'MEANECFIASVGKDWHRIANCNVHMAVKRRLQRTVIRGQEGDDLLDEGSESGEYTITGNMSLSEYKEILTIFRSG' A
#
# COMPACT_ATOMS: atom_id res chain seq x y z
N MET A 1 10.10 -10.60 21.89
CA MET A 1 9.69 -10.19 20.54
C MET A 1 8.44 -9.37 20.75
N GLU A 2 8.49 -8.06 20.52
CA GLU A 2 7.34 -7.18 20.73
C GLU A 2 6.17 -7.68 19.86
N ALA A 3 4.99 -7.77 20.45
CA ALA A 3 3.80 -8.15 19.70
C ALA A 3 3.49 -7.00 18.74
N ASN A 4 3.79 -7.20 17.45
CA ASN A 4 3.45 -6.22 16.43
C ASN A 4 1.94 -6.31 16.16
N GLU A 5 1.26 -5.19 16.38
CA GLU A 5 -0.17 -5.02 16.18
C GLU A 5 -0.42 -4.06 15.03
N CYS A 6 -1.36 -4.41 14.16
CA CYS A 6 -1.74 -3.60 12.99
C CYS A 6 -3.22 -3.25 13.12
N PHE A 7 -3.61 -2.10 12.60
CA PHE A 7 -5.00 -1.66 12.61
C PHE A 7 -5.48 -1.42 11.18
N ILE A 8 -6.67 -1.87 10.86
CA ILE A 8 -7.32 -1.66 9.56
C ILE A 8 -8.74 -1.15 9.75
N ALA A 9 -9.13 -0.16 8.94
CA ALA A 9 -10.48 0.37 8.93
C ALA A 9 -10.88 0.70 7.49
N SER A 10 -12.18 0.60 7.20
CA SER A 10 -12.75 1.30 6.05
C SER A 10 -12.96 2.76 6.42
N VAL A 11 -12.93 3.65 5.42
CA VAL A 11 -13.19 5.08 5.64
C VAL A 11 -14.55 5.27 6.33
N GLY A 12 -14.54 5.94 7.48
CA GLY A 12 -15.75 6.22 8.28
C GLY A 12 -16.25 5.07 9.17
N LYS A 13 -15.51 3.96 9.31
CA LYS A 13 -15.82 2.85 10.22
C LYS A 13 -14.79 2.72 11.35
N ASP A 14 -15.13 1.91 12.33
CA ASP A 14 -14.26 1.59 13.47
C ASP A 14 -13.02 0.80 13.04
N TRP A 15 -11.95 0.97 13.81
CA TRP A 15 -10.67 0.29 13.59
C TRP A 15 -10.71 -1.15 14.10
N HIS A 16 -10.34 -2.08 13.23
CA HIS A 16 -10.13 -3.48 13.58
C HIS A 16 -8.65 -3.74 13.89
N ARG A 17 -8.39 -4.35 15.05
CA ARG A 17 -7.05 -4.74 15.49
C ARG A 17 -6.70 -6.12 14.95
N ILE A 18 -5.53 -6.24 14.34
CA ILE A 18 -4.90 -7.49 13.91
C ILE A 18 -3.72 -7.75 14.84
N ALA A 19 -3.78 -8.83 15.62
CA ALA A 19 -2.67 -9.25 16.46
C ALA A 19 -1.64 -10.06 15.66
N ASN A 20 -0.37 -10.04 16.08
CA ASN A 20 0.72 -10.85 15.52
C ASN A 20 0.91 -10.66 14.01
N CYS A 21 0.90 -9.41 13.55
CA CYS A 21 1.10 -9.06 12.15
C CYS A 21 2.35 -8.19 11.99
N ASN A 22 2.93 -8.22 10.80
CA ASN A 22 4.06 -7.41 10.41
C ASN A 22 3.69 -6.62 9.16
N VAL A 23 3.93 -5.31 9.18
CA VAL A 23 3.72 -4.42 8.05
C VAL A 23 5.06 -4.08 7.43
N HIS A 24 5.23 -4.48 6.18
CA HIS A 24 6.35 -4.07 5.35
C HIS A 24 5.89 -2.99 4.37
N MET A 25 6.63 -1.90 4.25
CA MET A 25 6.37 -0.83 3.29
C MET A 25 7.55 -0.72 2.33
N ALA A 26 7.28 -0.80 1.03
CA ALA A 26 8.25 -0.57 -0.02
C ALA A 26 7.77 0.56 -0.93
N VAL A 27 8.61 1.58 -1.13
CA VAL A 27 8.33 2.67 -2.07
C VAL A 27 9.01 2.34 -3.39
N LYS A 28 8.21 2.20 -4.46
CA LYS A 28 8.69 1.98 -5.82
C LYS A 28 8.42 3.24 -6.65
N ARG A 29 9.47 3.79 -7.24
CA ARG A 29 9.38 4.93 -8.18
C ARG A 29 9.51 4.41 -9.61
N ARG A 30 8.54 4.71 -10.47
CA ARG A 30 8.65 4.47 -11.92
C ARG A 30 9.10 5.76 -12.58
N LEU A 31 10.37 5.84 -12.99
CA LEU A 31 10.86 6.95 -13.80
C LEU A 31 10.38 6.76 -15.25
N GLN A 32 9.58 7.70 -15.76
CA GLN A 32 9.21 7.74 -17.17
C GLN A 32 9.74 9.04 -17.77
N ARG A 33 10.71 8.92 -18.67
CA ARG A 33 11.27 10.04 -19.43
C ARG A 33 10.75 9.99 -20.86
N THR A 34 9.96 10.97 -21.24
CA THR A 34 9.49 11.11 -22.62
C THR A 34 10.42 12.08 -23.36
N VAL A 35 11.04 11.64 -24.45
CA VAL A 35 11.89 12.50 -25.28
C VAL A 35 11.00 13.31 -26.22
N ILE A 36 10.88 14.62 -25.98
CA ILE A 36 10.15 15.53 -26.88
C ILE A 36 11.12 15.98 -27.98
N ARG A 37 10.91 15.52 -29.23
CA ARG A 37 11.70 15.96 -30.38
C ARG A 37 11.01 17.13 -31.08
N GLY A 38 11.44 18.35 -30.76
CA GLY A 38 10.94 19.54 -31.45
C GLY A 38 11.38 20.83 -30.75
N GLN A 39 12.49 21.39 -31.24
CA GLN A 39 13.12 22.67 -30.86
C GLN A 39 14.02 22.62 -29.62
N GLU A 40 15.32 22.83 -29.87
CA GLU A 40 16.42 23.23 -28.98
C GLU A 40 16.20 23.09 -27.47
N GLY A 41 16.66 21.96 -26.91
CA GLY A 41 16.78 21.74 -25.48
C GLY A 41 16.26 20.35 -25.09
N ASP A 42 17.15 19.47 -24.65
CA ASP A 42 16.79 18.18 -24.04
C ASP A 42 16.16 18.44 -22.65
N ASP A 43 14.96 19.00 -22.61
CA ASP A 43 14.20 19.16 -21.37
C ASP A 43 13.51 17.84 -21.04
N LEU A 44 14.15 17.07 -20.17
CA LEU A 44 13.64 15.80 -19.65
C LEU A 44 12.67 16.06 -18.50
N LEU A 45 11.37 16.13 -18.80
CA LEU A 45 10.31 16.15 -17.78
C LEU A 45 10.12 14.74 -17.18
N ASP A 46 10.23 14.65 -15.86
CA ASP A 46 9.96 13.42 -15.11
C ASP A 46 8.47 13.34 -14.79
N GLU A 47 7.76 12.46 -15.50
CA GLU A 47 6.35 12.13 -15.25
C GLU A 47 6.21 10.93 -14.31
N GLY A 48 7.28 10.61 -13.57
CA GLY A 48 7.35 9.40 -12.79
C GLY A 48 6.28 9.31 -11.71
N SER A 49 5.54 8.20 -11.71
CA SER A 49 4.60 7.87 -10.65
C SER A 49 5.36 7.19 -9.50
N GLU A 50 5.13 7.67 -8.29
CA GLU A 50 5.59 7.04 -7.06
C GLU A 50 4.46 6.17 -6.50
N SER A 51 4.77 4.89 -6.26
CA SER A 51 3.83 3.92 -5.70
C SER A 51 4.35 3.41 -4.36
N GLY A 52 3.54 3.52 -3.32
CA GLY A 52 3.78 2.83 -2.04
C GLY A 52 3.13 1.45 -2.06
N GLU A 53 3.92 0.39 -1.96
CA GLU A 53 3.46 -0.98 -1.81
C GLU A 53 3.52 -1.36 -0.32
N TYR A 54 2.36 -1.62 0.27
CA TYR A 54 2.23 -2.08 1.66
C TYR A 54 1.91 -3.57 1.67
N THR A 55 2.78 -4.37 2.29
CA THR A 55 2.59 -5.81 2.46
C THR A 55 2.36 -6.10 3.93
N ILE A 56 1.18 -6.61 4.26
CA ILE A 56 0.84 -7.05 5.62
C ILE A 56 0.93 -8.57 5.65
N THR A 57 1.74 -9.11 6.55
CA THR A 57 1.89 -10.56 6.77
C THR A 57 1.56 -10.89 8.22
N GLY A 58 0.87 -11.99 8.48
CA GLY A 58 0.48 -12.35 9.84
C GLY A 58 -0.27 -13.67 9.89
N ASN A 59 -0.45 -14.18 11.11
CA ASN A 59 -1.27 -15.36 11.36
C ASN A 59 -2.53 -14.94 12.13
N MET A 60 -3.69 -15.41 11.69
CA MET A 60 -4.97 -15.10 12.30
C MET A 60 -5.91 -16.30 12.25
N SER A 61 -6.97 -16.24 13.04
CA SER A 61 -8.03 -17.24 13.00
C SER A 61 -8.87 -17.11 11.71
N LEU A 62 -9.57 -18.19 11.33
CA LEU A 62 -10.45 -18.17 10.16
C LEU A 62 -11.60 -17.15 10.32
N SER A 63 -12.08 -16.93 11.55
CA SER A 63 -13.10 -15.92 11.86
C SER A 63 -12.59 -14.51 11.58
N GLU A 64 -11.43 -14.14 12.13
CA GLU A 64 -10.81 -12.82 11.90
C GLU A 64 -10.52 -12.60 10.41
N TYR A 65 -10.05 -13.64 9.71
CA TYR A 65 -9.81 -13.57 8.27
C TYR A 65 -11.08 -13.23 7.47
N LYS A 66 -12.23 -13.81 7.84
CA LYS A 66 -13.52 -13.50 7.18
C LYS A 66 -13.98 -12.07 7.46
N GLU A 67 -13.76 -11.56 8.67
CA GLU A 67 -14.08 -10.17 9.02
C GLU A 67 -13.23 -9.20 8.19
N ILE A 68 -11.92 -9.43 8.13
CA ILE A 68 -10.99 -8.62 7.33
C ILE A 68 -11.36 -8.68 5.84
N LEU A 69 -11.67 -9.86 5.31
CA LEU A 69 -12.15 -10.00 3.92
C LEU A 69 -13.42 -9.19 3.66
N THR A 70 -14.32 -9.11 4.63
CA THR A 70 -15.55 -8.32 4.52
C THR A 70 -15.23 -6.83 4.43
N ILE A 71 -14.27 -6.34 5.21
CA ILE A 71 -13.79 -4.94 5.13
C ILE A 71 -13.28 -4.64 3.72
N PHE A 72 -12.37 -5.46 3.17
CA PHE A 72 -11.81 -5.27 1.83
C PHE A 72 -12.84 -5.39 0.71
N ARG A 73 -13.86 -6.23 0.86
CA ARG A 73 -14.93 -6.42 -0.13
C ARG A 73 -16.04 -5.38 -0.04
N SER A 74 -16.12 -4.64 1.06
CA SER A 74 -17.15 -3.61 1.28
C SER A 74 -16.81 -2.25 0.67
N GLY A 75 -15.73 -2.17 -0.12
CA GLY A 75 -15.28 -0.95 -0.81
C GLY A 75 -16.35 -0.31 -1.69
#